data_AF-A0ABD0Z1Q2-F1
#
_entry.id   AF-A0ABD0Z1Q2-F1
#
_cell.length_a   1.000
_cell.length_b   1.000
_cell.length_c   1.000
_cell.angle_alpha   90.00
_cell.angle_beta   90.00
_cell.angle_gamma   90.00
#
_symmetry.space_group_name_H-M   'P 1'
#
loop_
_entity.id
_entity.type
_entity.pdbx_description
1 polymer ?
#
loop_
_entity_poly.entity_id
_entity_poly.type
_entity_poly.pdbx_seq_one_letter_code
_entity_poly.pdbx_strand_id
1 'polypeptide(L)'
;QVCQPPATAPRKLEKIIGQCQDEIKYSLLQEALTVLGETLQRDKREAFTGEEKRIAGCLLHCVYRKLKAVDKDGFPTPTGLVKVYSEGVKDRNYYLATIQAVQQCMARELHKRRQNPTITLSNILY
;
A
#
# COMPACT_ATOMS: atom_id res chain seq x y z
N GLN A 1 29.64 4.53 0.11
CA GLN A 1 28.85 5.43 -0.76
C GLN A 1 27.47 5.61 -0.15
N VAL A 2 26.93 6.83 -0.20
CA VAL A 2 25.60 7.17 0.35
C VAL A 2 24.52 6.80 -0.68
N CYS A 3 23.44 6.19 -0.22
CA CYS A 3 22.28 5.82 -1.03
C CYS A 3 21.60 7.07 -1.63
N GLN A 4 21.38 7.10 -2.94
CA GLN A 4 20.66 8.19 -3.60
C GLN A 4 19.24 7.76 -3.98
N PRO A 5 18.21 8.17 -3.22
CA PRO A 5 16.82 7.93 -3.59
C PRO A 5 16.41 8.74 -4.82
N PRO A 6 15.49 8.24 -5.65
CA PRO A 6 14.90 9.05 -6.71
C PRO A 6 14.13 10.23 -6.11
N ALA A 7 14.27 11.42 -6.70
CA ALA A 7 13.63 12.64 -6.20
C ALA A 7 12.11 12.66 -6.43
N THR A 8 11.60 11.85 -7.36
CA THR A 8 10.18 11.78 -7.70
C THR A 8 9.76 10.34 -7.94
N ALA A 9 8.49 10.04 -7.68
CA ALA A 9 7.91 8.78 -8.08
C ALA A 9 7.91 8.67 -9.62
N PRO A 10 8.11 7.49 -10.20
CA PRO A 10 7.94 7.31 -11.63
C PRO A 10 6.52 7.69 -12.06
N ARG A 11 6.35 8.41 -13.18
CA ARG A 11 5.04 8.86 -13.71
C ARG A 11 3.99 7.73 -13.80
N LYS A 12 4.45 6.52 -14.09
CA LYS A 12 3.61 5.32 -14.14
C LYS A 12 3.03 4.96 -12.77
N LEU A 13 3.83 5.08 -11.70
CA LEU A 13 3.38 4.86 -10.33
C LEU A 13 2.37 5.92 -9.91
N GLU A 14 2.61 7.20 -10.22
CA GLU A 14 1.67 8.30 -9.96
C GLU A 14 0.31 8.07 -10.64
N LYS A 15 0.31 7.65 -11.91
CA LYS A 15 -0.92 7.32 -12.64
C LYS A 15 -1.71 6.18 -11.97
N ILE A 16 -1.01 5.13 -11.53
CA ILE A 16 -1.64 3.98 -10.86
C ILE A 16 -2.21 4.39 -9.50
N ILE A 17 -1.50 5.24 -8.75
CA ILE A 17 -1.99 5.80 -7.49
C ILE A 17 -3.29 6.58 -7.74
N GLY A 18 -3.33 7.45 -8.75
CA GLY A 18 -4.55 8.19 -9.10
C GLY A 18 -5.74 7.28 -9.43
N GLN A 19 -5.51 6.24 -10.26
CA GLN A 19 -6.56 5.26 -10.56
C GLN A 19 -7.08 4.54 -9.31
N CYS A 20 -6.19 4.14 -8.40
CA CYS A 20 -6.59 3.51 -7.15
C CYS A 20 -7.31 4.47 -6.20
N GLN A 21 -6.92 5.74 -6.17
CA GLN A 21 -7.62 6.76 -5.40
C GLN A 21 -9.05 6.98 -5.91
N ASP A 22 -9.25 7.01 -7.23
CA ASP A 22 -10.58 7.14 -7.83
C ASP A 22 -11.47 5.94 -7.54
N GLU A 23 -10.94 4.71 -7.63
CA GLU A 23 -11.65 3.48 -7.27
C GLU A 23 -12.10 3.49 -5.80
N ILE A 24 -11.20 3.87 -4.89
CA ILE A 24 -11.51 3.94 -3.45
C ILE A 24 -12.51 5.05 -3.15
N LYS A 25 -12.35 6.22 -3.76
CA LYS A 25 -13.29 7.33 -3.59
C LYS A 25 -14.69 6.93 -4.04
N TYR A 26 -14.81 6.23 -5.17
CA TYR A 26 -16.09 5.72 -5.65
C TYR A 26 -16.71 4.72 -4.66
N SER A 27 -15.92 3.76 -4.15
CA SER A 27 -16.39 2.81 -3.14
C SER A 27 -16.84 3.49 -1.83
N LEU A 28 -16.07 4.45 -1.33
CA LEU A 28 -16.41 5.21 -0.12
C LEU A 28 -17.71 6.02 -0.31
N LEU A 29 -17.89 6.65 -1.47
CA LEU A 29 -19.11 7.38 -1.78
C LEU A 29 -20.32 6.45 -1.90
N GLN A 30 -20.15 5.26 -2.47
CA GLN A 30 -21.22 4.26 -2.57
C GLN A 30 -21.60 3.70 -1.18
N GLU A 31 -20.61 3.45 -0.31
CA GLU A 31 -20.83 3.09 1.10
C GLU A 31 -21.58 4.19 1.84
N ALA A 32 -21.14 5.45 1.70
CA ALA A 32 -21.80 6.61 2.30
C ALA A 32 -23.23 6.81 1.77
N LEU A 33 -23.49 6.66 0.48
CA LEU A 33 -24.85 6.74 -0.10
C LEU A 33 -25.77 5.61 0.39
N THR A 34 -25.20 4.45 0.72
CA THR A 34 -25.95 3.35 1.35
C THR A 34 -26.27 3.65 2.82
N VAL A 35 -25.46 4.48 3.48
CA VAL A 35 -25.59 4.88 4.91
C VAL A 35 -26.36 6.20 5.10
N LEU A 36 -26.42 7.08 4.09
CA LEU A 36 -27.11 8.38 4.12
C LEU A 36 -28.65 8.27 4.10
N GLY A 37 -29.19 7.34 4.90
CA GLY A 37 -30.38 7.57 5.71
C GLY A 37 -30.06 8.23 7.07
N GLU A 38 -28.79 8.41 7.47
CA GLU A 38 -28.41 9.05 8.74
C GLU A 38 -27.32 10.13 8.58
N THR A 39 -27.45 11.19 9.40
CA THR A 39 -26.73 12.47 9.32
C THR A 39 -25.28 12.37 9.83
N LEU A 40 -24.30 12.88 9.06
CA LEU A 40 -22.88 12.88 9.44
C LEU A 40 -22.46 14.13 10.22
N GLN A 41 -22.03 13.96 11.47
CA GLN A 41 -21.25 14.96 12.21
C GLN A 41 -19.76 14.74 11.95
N ARG A 42 -19.05 15.83 11.69
CA ARG A 42 -17.65 15.85 11.23
C ARG A 42 -16.75 16.36 12.35
N ASP A 43 -16.01 15.45 12.99
CA ASP A 43 -14.97 15.81 13.96
C ASP A 43 -13.55 15.79 13.39
N LYS A 44 -12.67 16.55 14.05
CA LYS A 44 -11.42 17.10 13.50
C LYS A 44 -10.18 16.35 14.00
N ARG A 45 -9.56 15.57 13.10
CA ARG A 45 -8.13 15.20 12.92
C ARG A 45 -7.25 14.90 14.14
N GLU A 46 -7.10 13.60 14.43
CA GLU A 46 -5.89 12.99 15.01
C GLU A 46 -4.91 12.52 13.90
N ALA A 47 -3.71 12.07 14.27
CA ALA A 47 -2.72 11.49 13.35
C ALA A 47 -3.19 10.11 12.85
N PHE A 48 -3.89 10.10 11.72
CA PHE A 48 -4.51 8.95 11.06
C PHE A 48 -5.37 8.07 11.99
N THR A 49 -6.69 8.30 11.97
CA THR A 49 -7.68 7.43 12.60
C THR A 49 -7.59 6.01 12.03
N GLY A 50 -8.15 5.02 12.73
CA GLY A 50 -8.16 3.63 12.25
C GLY A 50 -8.80 3.46 10.86
N GLU A 51 -9.77 4.30 10.53
CA GLU A 51 -10.37 4.37 9.19
C GLU A 51 -9.39 4.90 8.16
N GLU A 52 -8.65 5.96 8.46
CA GLU A 52 -7.65 6.50 7.53
C GLU A 52 -6.50 5.51 7.29
N LYS A 53 -6.10 4.73 8.32
CA LYS A 53 -5.15 3.61 8.16
C LYS A 53 -5.72 2.50 7.26
N ARG A 54 -7.00 2.16 7.41
CA ARG A 54 -7.68 1.20 6.53
C ARG A 54 -7.72 1.68 5.09
N ILE A 55 -8.06 2.96 4.86
CA ILE A 55 -8.06 3.58 3.53
C ILE A 55 -6.66 3.54 2.90
N ALA A 56 -5.62 3.90 3.67
CA ALA A 56 -4.24 3.81 3.22
C ALA A 56 -3.85 2.37 2.85
N GLY A 57 -4.32 1.38 3.61
CA GLY A 57 -4.10 -0.04 3.34
C GLY A 57 -4.79 -0.51 2.05
N CYS A 58 -6.04 -0.10 1.83
CA CYS A 58 -6.78 -0.36 0.59
C CYS A 58 -6.06 0.26 -0.62
N LEU A 59 -5.58 1.50 -0.48
CA LEU A 59 -4.83 2.19 -1.52
C LEU A 59 -3.55 1.44 -1.88
N LEU A 60 -2.75 1.09 -0.87
CA LEU A 60 -1.50 0.38 -1.06
C LEU A 60 -1.73 -1.00 -1.71
N HIS A 61 -2.76 -1.72 -1.26
CA HIS A 61 -3.14 -3.02 -1.82
C HIS A 61 -3.56 -2.92 -3.30
N CYS A 62 -4.34 -1.90 -3.65
CA CYS A 62 -4.71 -1.64 -5.04
C CYS A 62 -3.48 -1.38 -5.91
N VAL A 63 -2.57 -0.52 -5.46
CA VAL A 63 -1.33 -0.20 -6.18
C VAL A 63 -0.50 -1.47 -6.40
N TYR A 64 -0.32 -2.30 -5.37
CA TYR A 64 0.41 -3.56 -5.50
C TYR A 64 -0.25 -4.53 -6.47
N ARG A 65 -1.59 -4.64 -6.47
CA ARG A 65 -2.33 -5.46 -7.45
C ARG A 65 -2.10 -4.98 -8.88
N LYS A 66 -2.26 -3.69 -9.15
CA LYS A 66 -2.09 -3.12 -10.50
C LYS A 66 -0.65 -3.22 -11.00
N LEU A 67 0.33 -3.20 -10.08
CA LEU A 67 1.75 -3.40 -10.40
C LEU A 67 2.17 -4.88 -10.45
N LYS A 68 1.24 -5.82 -10.23
CA LYS A 68 1.51 -7.26 -10.17
C LYS A 68 2.57 -7.61 -9.11
N ALA A 69 2.53 -6.89 -7.99
CA ALA A 69 3.43 -7.08 -6.86
C ALA A 69 2.86 -8.00 -5.77
N VAL A 70 1.72 -8.64 -6.04
CA VAL A 70 1.07 -9.62 -5.14
C VAL A 70 0.99 -11.00 -5.78
N ASP A 71 0.85 -12.02 -4.94
CA ASP A 71 0.58 -13.41 -5.35
C ASP A 71 -0.91 -13.63 -5.68
N LYS A 72 -1.27 -14.90 -5.97
CA LYS A 72 -2.64 -15.32 -6.28
C LYS A 72 -3.64 -15.08 -5.14
N ASP A 73 -3.16 -15.06 -3.90
CA ASP A 73 -3.99 -14.83 -2.71
C ASP A 73 -4.05 -13.31 -2.39
N GLY A 74 -3.36 -12.49 -3.18
CA GLY A 74 -3.27 -11.05 -3.00
C GLY A 74 -2.25 -10.62 -1.95
N PHE A 75 -1.35 -11.50 -1.51
CA PHE A 75 -0.29 -11.16 -0.55
C PHE A 75 0.94 -10.57 -1.28
N PRO A 76 1.67 -9.57 -0.73
CA PRO A 76 2.82 -9.01 -1.42
C PRO A 76 3.90 -10.07 -1.69
N THR A 77 4.60 -9.91 -2.80
CA THR A 77 5.77 -10.74 -3.14
C THR A 77 7.04 -9.92 -2.98
N PRO A 78 8.13 -10.48 -2.41
CA PRO A 78 9.37 -9.72 -2.26
C PRO A 78 9.91 -9.18 -3.58
N THR A 79 9.86 -10.00 -4.64
CA THR A 79 10.28 -9.61 -6.00
C THR A 79 9.42 -8.49 -6.57
N GLY A 80 8.11 -8.58 -6.39
CA GLY A 80 7.16 -7.54 -6.79
C GLY A 80 7.43 -6.22 -6.08
N LEU A 81 7.59 -6.24 -4.75
CA LEU A 81 7.85 -5.04 -3.96
C LEU A 81 9.19 -4.39 -4.31
N VAL A 82 10.27 -5.18 -4.45
CA VAL A 82 11.56 -4.63 -4.88
C VAL A 82 11.41 -3.92 -6.21
N LYS A 83 10.70 -4.53 -7.18
CA LYS A 83 10.45 -3.90 -8.47
C LYS A 83 9.67 -2.59 -8.34
N VAL A 84 8.63 -2.54 -7.49
CA VAL A 84 7.83 -1.32 -7.28
C VAL A 84 8.69 -0.18 -6.71
N TYR A 85 9.48 -0.47 -5.67
CA TYR A 85 10.26 0.56 -4.97
C TYR A 85 11.53 1.00 -5.73
N SER A 86 12.03 0.16 -6.63
CA SER A 86 13.24 0.46 -7.41
C SER A 86 12.99 0.77 -8.89
N GLU A 87 11.73 0.85 -9.33
CA GLU A 87 11.40 1.18 -10.71
C GLU A 87 11.98 2.56 -11.07
N GLY A 88 12.80 2.61 -12.12
CA GLY A 88 13.45 3.86 -12.58
C GLY A 88 14.69 4.28 -11.79
N VAL A 89 15.09 3.53 -10.76
CA VAL A 89 16.29 3.83 -9.98
C VAL A 89 17.55 3.36 -10.72
N LYS A 90 18.55 4.24 -10.79
CA LYS A 90 19.87 3.96 -11.39
C LYS A 90 20.94 3.60 -10.35
N ASP A 91 20.76 4.02 -9.10
CA ASP A 91 21.73 3.80 -8.04
C ASP A 91 21.68 2.34 -7.54
N ARG A 92 22.81 1.65 -7.66
CA ARG A 92 22.95 0.25 -7.23
C ARG A 92 22.78 0.09 -5.72
N ASN A 93 23.26 1.03 -4.92
CA ASN A 93 23.19 0.93 -3.46
C ASN A 93 21.75 1.09 -2.98
N TYR A 94 20.97 1.96 -3.62
CA TYR A 94 19.52 2.07 -3.40
C TYR A 94 18.80 0.78 -3.74
N TYR A 95 19.12 0.15 -4.87
CA TYR A 95 18.54 -1.13 -5.24
C TYR A 95 18.82 -2.22 -4.19
N LEU A 96 20.06 -2.32 -3.71
CA LEU A 96 20.45 -3.26 -2.66
C LEU A 96 19.77 -2.97 -1.33
N ALA A 97 19.71 -1.70 -0.93
CA ALA A 97 19.00 -1.27 0.28
C ALA A 97 17.50 -1.60 0.19
N THR A 98 16.90 -1.45 -0.99
CA THR A 98 15.50 -1.81 -1.25
C THR A 98 15.28 -3.30 -1.05
N ILE A 99 16.17 -4.17 -1.56
CA ILE A 99 16.09 -5.61 -1.34
C ILE A 99 16.13 -5.94 0.15
N GLN A 100 17.10 -5.36 0.88
CA GLN A 100 17.26 -5.61 2.31
C GLN A 100 16.03 -5.17 3.10
N ALA A 101 15.51 -3.96 2.83
CA ALA A 101 14.33 -3.43 3.49
C ALA A 101 13.09 -4.29 3.22
N VAL A 102 12.86 -4.67 1.95
CA VAL A 102 11.73 -5.53 1.58
C VAL A 102 11.83 -6.88 2.26
N GLN A 103 13.00 -7.52 2.27
CA GLN A 103 13.19 -8.80 2.94
C GLN A 103 12.91 -8.72 4.43
N GLN A 104 13.40 -7.68 5.11
CA GLN A 104 13.18 -7.47 6.54
C GLN A 104 11.69 -7.27 6.86
N CYS A 105 10.99 -6.41 6.13
CA CYS A 105 9.56 -6.18 6.32
C CYS A 105 8.73 -7.44 6.02
N MET A 106 9.05 -8.14 4.94
CA MET A 106 8.36 -9.36 4.54
C MET A 106 8.56 -10.50 5.53
N ALA A 107 9.76 -10.65 6.10
CA ALA A 107 10.02 -11.68 7.11
C ALA A 107 9.12 -11.49 8.35
N ARG A 108 8.98 -10.23 8.81
CA ARG A 108 8.09 -9.87 9.92
C ARG A 108 6.63 -10.18 9.58
N GLU A 109 6.20 -9.84 8.37
CA GLU A 109 4.80 -9.99 7.98
C GLU A 109 4.41 -11.44 7.71
N LEU A 110 5.30 -12.23 7.11
CA LEU A 110 5.12 -13.67 6.96
C LEU A 110 5.04 -14.37 8.32
N HIS A 111 5.81 -13.92 9.31
CA HIS A 111 5.70 -14.45 10.67
C HIS A 111 4.32 -14.17 11.28
N LYS A 112 3.80 -12.94 11.14
CA LYS A 112 2.44 -12.58 11.57
C LYS A 112 1.37 -13.39 10.84
N ARG A 113 1.47 -13.54 9.52
CA ARG A 113 0.53 -14.33 8.71
C ARG A 113 0.52 -15.81 9.11
N ARG A 114 1.67 -16.38 9.49
CA ARG A 114 1.74 -17.76 10.00
C ARG A 114 1.00 -17.91 11.34
N GLN A 115 1.04 -16.88 12.18
CA GLN A 115 0.32 -16.87 13.46
C GLN A 115 -1.19 -16.65 13.26
N ASN A 116 -1.58 -15.84 12.28
CA ASN A 116 -2.98 -15.51 11.97
C ASN A 116 -3.22 -15.53 10.45
N PRO A 117 -3.68 -16.66 9.87
CA PRO A 117 -3.82 -16.83 8.43
C PRO A 117 -4.92 -15.96 7.79
N THR A 118 -5.80 -15.37 8.59
CA THR A 118 -6.85 -14.42 8.16
C THR A 118 -6.35 -12.99 7.98
N ILE A 119 -5.09 -12.66 8.28
CA ILE A 119 -4.54 -11.31 8.06
C ILE A 119 -4.36 -11.07 6.55
N THR A 120 -5.18 -10.18 6.01
CA THR A 120 -5.04 -9.57 4.67
C THR A 120 -4.29 -8.25 4.77
N LEU A 121 -3.68 -7.79 3.67
CA LEU A 121 -2.95 -6.50 3.61
C LEU A 121 -3.75 -5.29 4.14
N SER A 122 -5.07 -5.31 4.01
CA SER A 122 -5.97 -4.29 4.54
C SER A 122 -5.96 -4.20 6.08
N ASN A 123 -5.54 -5.25 6.77
CA ASN A 123 -5.47 -5.34 8.23
C ASN A 123 -4.05 -5.11 8.79
N ILE A 124 -3.03 -4.96 7.92
CA ILE A 124 -1.62 -4.85 8.32
C ILE A 124 -1.26 -3.46 8.87
N LEU A 125 -2.11 -2.45 8.60
CA LEU A 125 -1.97 -1.10 9.17
C LEU A 125 -2.71 -0.92 10.51
N TYR A 126 -3.22 -2.00 11.11
CA TYR A 126 -3.76 -2.00 12.47
C TYR A 126 -2.76 -2.55 13.49
#